data_AF-A0A7V8ZJ08-F1
#
_entry.id   AF-A0A7V8ZJ08-F1
#
_cell.length_a   1.000
_cell.length_b   1.000
_cell.length_c   1.000
_cell.angle_alpha   90.00
_cell.angle_beta   90.00
_cell.angle_gamma   90.00
#
_symmetry.space_group_name_H-M   'P 1'
#
loop_
_entity.id
_entity.type
_entity.pdbx_description
1 polymer ?
#
loop_
_entity_poly.entity_id
_entity_poly.type
_entity_poly.pdbx_seq_one_letter_code
_entity_poly.pdbx_strand_id
1 'polypeptide(L)'
;MADGTSVADGVATIVEAVRTGGDAALASYVERFDATEGASVLVSPAELGAALTALDPDVRRGLEVAIANVRAVAEAGVGEPMDVTLPQGHTVTLRELPVRRAGIYAPGGRNPYPSTVVMGAITARAAGVDEVVVCAPGSHPVILAACALCGVDAVYRMGGAHAVAALAHGTESIARVDVIAGPGGLWVQEAKRLVSRVVGIDGFFGPSDVLVLADGAADSALVAADLLAQAEHGPGTLSVICSDDAALLDAVEEELRAAPDTGAVAVTVLVDGPAAALAFSDGFAPEHLELVGVGMEALAPEVRAAGCLFVGREGATAFGDYVAGSNHSLPTGGAARYASTLNVRHFRRRMSEVRIGGAAGALARAGAPIARAEGFDVHAESMEMRETA
;
A
#
# COMPACT_ATOMS: atom_id res chain seq x y z
N MET A 1 -20.58 -9.42 0.67
CA MET A 1 -21.48 -9.06 -0.45
C MET A 1 -21.05 -9.91 -1.63
N ALA A 2 -21.80 -10.94 -1.96
CA ALA A 2 -21.52 -11.91 -3.02
C ALA A 2 -22.70 -11.96 -4.01
N ASP A 3 -23.17 -10.78 -4.47
CA ASP A 3 -24.35 -10.69 -5.35
C ASP A 3 -24.11 -9.94 -6.67
N GLY A 4 -22.88 -9.52 -6.97
CA GLY A 4 -22.58 -8.79 -8.21
C GLY A 4 -23.25 -7.41 -8.30
N THR A 5 -23.86 -6.92 -7.21
CA THR A 5 -24.42 -5.57 -7.15
C THR A 5 -23.28 -4.57 -7.08
N SER A 6 -23.19 -3.70 -8.08
CA SER A 6 -22.19 -2.63 -8.12
C SER A 6 -22.36 -1.68 -6.95
N VAL A 7 -21.27 -1.35 -6.27
CA VAL A 7 -21.25 -0.29 -5.24
C VAL A 7 -21.04 1.10 -5.84
N ALA A 8 -20.78 1.21 -7.15
CA ALA A 8 -20.32 2.45 -7.79
C ALA A 8 -21.30 3.63 -7.60
N ASP A 9 -22.59 3.42 -7.83
CA ASP A 9 -23.60 4.49 -7.69
C ASP A 9 -23.74 4.94 -6.23
N GLY A 10 -23.68 3.99 -5.30
CA GLY A 10 -23.73 4.27 -3.86
C GLY A 10 -22.52 5.06 -3.40
N VAL A 11 -21.32 4.66 -3.83
CA VAL A 11 -20.06 5.35 -3.51
C VAL A 11 -20.05 6.74 -4.13
N ALA A 12 -20.43 6.89 -5.40
CA ALA A 12 -20.50 8.19 -6.07
C ALA A 12 -21.45 9.14 -5.34
N THR A 13 -22.59 8.63 -4.88
CA THR A 13 -23.54 9.40 -4.06
C THR A 13 -22.90 9.91 -2.77
N ILE A 14 -22.20 9.04 -2.03
CA ILE A 14 -21.53 9.40 -0.77
C ILE A 14 -20.42 10.44 -1.01
N VAL A 15 -19.58 10.21 -2.01
CA VAL A 15 -18.47 11.11 -2.34
C VAL A 15 -18.99 12.50 -2.69
N GLU A 16 -20.01 12.59 -3.53
CA GLU A 16 -20.61 13.87 -3.93
C GLU A 16 -21.31 14.58 -2.76
N ALA A 17 -21.99 13.83 -1.90
CA ALA A 17 -22.63 14.39 -0.72
C ALA A 17 -21.61 14.98 0.26
N VAL A 18 -20.49 14.30 0.53
CA VAL A 18 -19.42 14.84 1.39
C VAL A 18 -18.74 16.04 0.73
N ARG A 19 -18.47 15.97 -0.58
CA ARG A 19 -17.83 17.06 -1.34
C ARG A 19 -18.64 18.37 -1.29
N THR A 20 -19.97 18.28 -1.31
CA THR A 20 -20.86 19.46 -1.37
C THR A 20 -21.44 19.85 -0.02
N GLY A 21 -21.62 18.90 0.90
CA GLY A 21 -22.25 19.07 2.21
C GLY A 21 -21.31 19.07 3.41
N GLY A 22 -19.99 18.90 3.20
CA GLY A 22 -18.97 19.07 4.24
C GLY A 22 -19.20 18.23 5.50
N ASP A 23 -18.92 18.82 6.66
CA ASP A 23 -19.05 18.19 7.98
C ASP A 23 -20.46 17.64 8.25
N ALA A 24 -21.50 18.32 7.76
CA ALA A 24 -22.89 17.90 8.00
C ALA A 24 -23.21 16.57 7.30
N ALA A 25 -22.79 16.44 6.04
CA ALA A 25 -22.92 15.20 5.29
C ALA A 25 -22.04 14.09 5.88
N LEU A 26 -20.79 14.42 6.24
CA LEU A 26 -19.88 13.47 6.86
C LEU A 26 -20.44 12.91 8.17
N ALA A 27 -20.92 13.76 9.08
CA ALA A 27 -21.49 13.37 10.35
C ALA A 27 -22.68 12.40 10.17
N SER A 28 -23.55 12.66 9.19
CA SER A 28 -24.68 11.78 8.87
C SER A 28 -24.23 10.38 8.43
N TYR A 29 -23.15 10.27 7.63
CA TYR A 29 -22.63 8.96 7.21
C TYR A 29 -21.87 8.24 8.32
N VAL A 30 -21.12 8.97 9.16
CA VAL A 30 -20.45 8.41 10.34
C VAL A 30 -21.48 7.83 11.31
N GLU A 31 -22.54 8.57 11.63
CA GLU A 31 -23.63 8.08 12.49
C GLU A 31 -24.28 6.82 11.90
N ARG A 32 -24.53 6.82 10.58
CA ARG A 32 -25.21 5.71 9.90
C ARG A 32 -24.36 4.44 9.79
N PHE A 33 -23.05 4.56 9.55
CA PHE A 33 -22.22 3.44 9.13
C PHE A 33 -21.14 3.04 10.14
N ASP A 34 -20.67 3.98 10.96
CA ASP A 34 -19.54 3.73 11.89
C ASP A 34 -20.01 3.53 13.34
N ALA A 35 -21.33 3.64 13.60
CA ALA A 35 -21.98 3.39 14.89
C ALA A 35 -21.40 4.20 16.07
N THR A 36 -20.98 5.44 15.81
CA THR A 36 -20.41 6.36 16.81
C THR A 36 -21.40 7.45 17.21
N GLU A 37 -22.61 7.08 17.63
CA GLU A 37 -23.65 8.06 18.02
C GLU A 37 -23.12 9.05 19.08
N GLY A 38 -23.19 10.36 18.76
CA GLY A 38 -22.83 11.45 19.68
C GLY A 38 -21.33 11.67 19.93
N ALA A 39 -20.44 10.86 19.34
CA ALA A 39 -19.00 11.06 19.46
C ALA A 39 -18.46 12.06 18.42
N SER A 40 -17.45 12.84 18.80
CA SER A 40 -16.72 13.69 17.86
C SER A 40 -16.06 12.84 16.77
N VAL A 41 -16.01 13.32 15.53
CA VAL A 41 -15.22 12.66 14.47
C VAL A 41 -13.73 12.74 14.79
N LEU A 42 -13.25 13.83 15.38
CA LEU A 42 -11.85 13.95 15.82
C LEU A 42 -11.67 13.22 17.16
N VAL A 43 -10.71 12.29 17.22
CA VAL A 43 -10.28 11.63 18.46
C VAL A 43 -9.46 12.61 19.30
N SER A 44 -9.80 12.73 20.57
CA SER A 44 -9.07 13.65 21.45
C SER A 44 -7.70 13.07 21.86
N PRO A 45 -6.70 13.91 22.14
CA PRO A 45 -5.41 13.46 22.68
C PRO A 45 -5.54 12.66 23.99
N ALA A 46 -6.54 12.98 24.81
CA ALA A 46 -6.81 12.27 26.06
C ALA A 46 -7.23 10.82 25.81
N GLU A 47 -8.06 10.56 24.79
CA GLU A 47 -8.48 9.21 24.42
C GLU A 47 -7.32 8.39 23.84
N LEU A 48 -6.47 9.00 23.01
CA LEU A 48 -5.24 8.37 22.51
C LEU A 48 -4.31 7.98 23.66
N GLY A 49 -4.09 8.89 24.62
CA GLY A 49 -3.25 8.63 25.80
C GLY A 49 -3.84 7.56 26.72
N ALA A 50 -5.15 7.53 26.90
CA ALA A 50 -5.83 6.51 27.68
C ALA A 50 -5.71 5.13 27.00
N ALA A 51 -5.93 5.05 25.69
CA ALA A 51 -5.78 3.81 24.93
C ALA A 51 -4.34 3.27 24.99
N LEU A 52 -3.34 4.15 24.87
CA LEU A 52 -1.93 3.77 25.01
C LEU A 52 -1.58 3.27 26.41
N THR A 53 -2.11 3.92 27.45
CA THR A 53 -1.86 3.53 28.85
C THR A 53 -2.49 2.17 29.17
N ALA A 54 -3.67 1.89 28.60
CA ALA A 54 -4.39 0.64 28.78
C ALA A 54 -3.92 -0.50 27.85
N LEU A 55 -3.00 -0.23 26.93
CA LEU A 55 -2.52 -1.22 25.96
C LEU A 55 -1.79 -2.36 26.68
N ASP A 56 -2.11 -3.59 26.29
CA ASP A 56 -1.42 -4.77 26.77
C ASP A 56 0.11 -4.64 26.58
N PRO A 57 0.94 -4.89 27.62
CA PRO A 57 2.38 -4.69 27.54
C PRO A 57 3.10 -5.54 26.49
N ASP A 58 2.60 -6.74 26.19
CA ASP A 58 3.20 -7.60 25.17
C ASP A 58 2.82 -7.13 23.77
N VAL A 59 1.57 -6.70 23.56
CA VAL A 59 1.15 -6.05 22.31
C VAL A 59 1.95 -4.77 22.06
N ARG A 60 2.13 -3.95 23.09
CA ARG A 60 2.96 -2.74 23.01
C ARG A 60 4.38 -3.06 22.56
N ARG A 61 5.02 -4.05 23.18
CA ARG A 61 6.38 -4.47 22.82
C ARG A 61 6.47 -4.94 21.37
N GLY A 62 5.48 -5.71 20.91
CA GLY A 62 5.38 -6.14 19.51
C GLY A 62 5.26 -4.95 18.55
N LEU A 63 4.40 -3.98 18.86
CA LEU A 63 4.23 -2.76 18.06
C LEU A 63 5.50 -1.90 18.03
N GLU A 64 6.21 -1.77 19.16
CA GLU A 64 7.48 -1.03 19.21
C GLU A 64 8.56 -1.69 18.33
N VAL A 65 8.63 -3.03 18.30
CA VAL A 65 9.50 -3.78 17.36
C VAL A 65 9.09 -3.55 15.92
N ALA A 66 7.79 -3.68 15.60
CA ALA A 66 7.27 -3.45 14.26
C ALA A 66 7.58 -2.04 13.76
N ILE A 67 7.35 -1.02 14.59
CA ILE A 67 7.65 0.39 14.30
C ILE A 67 9.14 0.57 13.99
N ALA A 68 10.03 -0.02 14.79
CA ALA A 68 11.47 0.09 14.57
C ALA A 68 11.91 -0.54 13.25
N ASN A 69 11.42 -1.75 12.94
CA ASN A 69 11.81 -2.48 11.74
C ASN A 69 11.25 -1.84 10.47
N VAL A 70 9.96 -1.46 10.47
CA VAL A 70 9.33 -0.76 9.33
C VAL A 70 10.01 0.57 9.07
N ARG A 71 10.36 1.32 10.12
CA ARG A 71 11.10 2.59 9.99
C ARG A 71 12.45 2.38 9.32
N ALA A 72 13.23 1.41 9.78
CA ALA A 72 14.56 1.15 9.24
C ALA A 72 14.52 0.82 7.73
N VAL A 73 13.56 -0.02 7.31
CA VAL A 73 13.38 -0.37 5.89
C VAL A 73 12.86 0.81 5.08
N ALA A 74 11.88 1.55 5.59
CA ALA A 74 11.31 2.69 4.89
C ALA A 74 12.34 3.83 4.70
N GLU A 75 13.13 4.14 5.73
CA GLU A 75 14.18 5.16 5.67
C GLU A 75 15.28 4.78 4.66
N ALA A 76 15.63 3.50 4.55
CA ALA A 76 16.57 3.00 3.54
C ALA A 76 16.05 3.19 2.09
N GLY A 77 14.73 3.33 1.91
CA GLY A 77 14.11 3.57 0.60
C GLY A 77 14.16 5.03 0.13
N VAL A 78 14.60 5.97 0.97
CA VAL A 78 14.64 7.40 0.65
C VAL A 78 15.88 7.72 -0.19
N GLY A 79 15.67 8.17 -1.42
CA GLY A 79 16.75 8.59 -2.31
C GLY A 79 17.20 10.03 -2.08
N GLU A 80 18.51 10.26 -2.23
CA GLU A 80 19.11 11.60 -2.30
C GLU A 80 18.90 12.25 -3.67
N PRO A 81 18.84 13.60 -3.77
CA PRO A 81 18.82 14.29 -5.05
C PRO A 81 20.01 13.91 -5.94
N MET A 82 19.76 13.73 -7.24
CA MET A 82 20.80 13.35 -8.21
C MET A 82 20.99 14.42 -9.28
N ASP A 83 22.19 14.96 -9.38
CA ASP A 83 22.59 15.91 -10.43
C ASP A 83 23.09 15.18 -11.68
N VAL A 84 22.50 15.50 -12.83
CA VAL A 84 22.96 15.04 -14.15
C VAL A 84 23.46 16.23 -14.94
N THR A 85 24.79 16.31 -15.13
CA THR A 85 25.40 17.32 -16.01
C THR A 85 25.47 16.77 -17.44
N LEU A 86 24.83 17.48 -18.37
CA LEU A 86 24.70 17.05 -19.76
C LEU A 86 25.83 17.65 -20.64
N PRO A 87 26.11 17.07 -21.82
CA PRO A 87 27.23 17.49 -22.66
C PRO A 87 27.24 18.96 -23.08
N GLN A 88 26.07 19.61 -23.10
CA GLN A 88 25.95 21.04 -23.42
C GLN A 88 26.33 21.94 -22.23
N GLY A 89 26.60 21.37 -21.05
CA GLY A 89 27.05 22.08 -19.86
C GLY A 89 25.94 22.51 -18.88
N HIS A 90 24.68 22.16 -19.15
CA HIS A 90 23.56 22.38 -18.22
C HIS A 90 23.39 21.19 -17.28
N THR A 91 22.70 21.43 -16.17
CA THR A 91 22.43 20.41 -15.15
C THR A 91 20.92 20.18 -15.02
N VAL A 92 20.52 18.92 -14.88
CA VAL A 92 19.19 18.50 -14.45
C VAL A 92 19.32 17.78 -13.12
N THR A 93 18.77 18.36 -12.05
CA THR A 93 18.69 17.72 -10.73
C THR A 93 17.37 16.98 -10.61
N LEU A 94 17.41 15.67 -10.39
CA LEU A 94 16.25 14.85 -10.08
C LEU A 94 16.02 14.87 -8.57
N ARG A 95 14.89 15.45 -8.14
CA ARG A 95 14.51 15.54 -6.73
C ARG A 95 13.29 14.69 -6.45
N GLU A 96 13.30 13.95 -5.34
CA GLU A 96 12.10 13.34 -4.75
C GLU A 96 11.72 14.14 -3.51
N LEU A 97 10.56 14.79 -3.53
CA LEU A 97 10.08 15.60 -2.40
C LEU A 97 8.84 14.96 -1.78
N PRO A 98 8.70 14.94 -0.44
CA PRO A 98 7.49 14.46 0.19
C PRO A 98 6.27 15.31 -0.17
N VAL A 99 5.11 14.67 -0.08
CA VAL A 99 3.85 15.41 0.02
C VAL A 99 3.72 16.04 1.41
N ARG A 100 2.93 17.10 1.51
CA ARG A 100 2.80 17.83 2.78
C ARG A 100 1.93 17.04 3.76
N ARG A 101 0.85 16.43 3.28
CA ARG A 101 -0.12 15.74 4.13
C ARG A 101 -0.56 14.40 3.55
N ALA A 102 -0.52 13.35 4.37
CA ALA A 102 -1.00 12.01 4.01
C ALA A 102 -2.12 11.54 4.93
N GLY A 103 -3.12 10.87 4.36
CA GLY A 103 -4.17 10.17 5.09
C GLY A 103 -3.95 8.66 5.02
N ILE A 104 -3.93 8.00 6.17
CA ILE A 104 -3.83 6.55 6.29
C ILE A 104 -5.21 6.00 6.66
N TYR A 105 -5.77 5.15 5.82
CA TYR A 105 -6.98 4.41 6.14
C TYR A 105 -6.61 3.11 6.84
N ALA A 106 -6.94 3.01 8.13
CA ALA A 106 -6.81 1.77 8.88
C ALA A 106 -8.17 1.05 8.87
N PRO A 107 -8.31 -0.12 8.22
CA PRO A 107 -9.58 -0.82 8.18
C PRO A 107 -10.10 -1.13 9.59
N GLY A 108 -11.40 -0.89 9.79
CA GLY A 108 -12.18 -1.49 10.87
C GLY A 108 -13.18 -2.49 10.31
N GLY A 109 -13.81 -3.27 11.17
CA GLY A 109 -14.78 -4.29 10.79
C GLY A 109 -14.60 -5.57 11.59
N ARG A 110 -14.25 -6.68 10.92
CA ARG A 110 -14.15 -8.03 11.51
C ARG A 110 -13.15 -8.09 12.67
N ASN A 111 -11.97 -7.49 12.48
CA ASN A 111 -10.91 -7.41 13.49
C ASN A 111 -10.23 -6.02 13.42
N PRO A 112 -9.63 -5.54 14.52
CA PRO A 112 -8.79 -4.35 14.49
C PRO A 112 -7.36 -4.70 14.02
N TYR A 113 -6.83 -3.94 13.04
CA TYR A 113 -5.48 -4.12 12.49
C TYR A 113 -4.51 -2.99 12.88
N PRO A 114 -3.91 -3.01 14.09
CA PRO A 114 -2.95 -1.98 14.50
C PRO A 114 -1.67 -1.99 13.65
N SER A 115 -1.30 -3.15 13.08
CA SER A 115 -0.18 -3.28 12.15
C SER A 115 -0.36 -2.39 10.91
N THR A 116 -1.56 -2.28 10.35
CA THR A 116 -1.82 -1.40 9.19
C THR A 116 -1.59 0.08 9.50
N VAL A 117 -1.85 0.52 10.74
CA VAL A 117 -1.49 1.87 11.19
C VAL A 117 0.02 2.05 11.13
N VAL A 118 0.79 1.09 11.67
CA VAL A 118 2.25 1.12 11.64
C VAL A 118 2.78 1.16 10.21
N MET A 119 2.32 0.26 9.35
CA MET A 119 2.75 0.15 7.96
C MET A 119 2.53 1.45 7.18
N GLY A 120 1.37 2.09 7.34
CA GLY A 120 1.06 3.35 6.67
C GLY A 120 1.78 4.55 7.27
N ALA A 121 1.60 4.77 8.58
CA ALA A 121 2.05 5.98 9.25
C ALA A 121 3.57 6.08 9.33
N ILE A 122 4.26 4.98 9.66
CA ILE A 122 5.72 4.98 9.77
C ILE A 122 6.36 5.17 8.39
N THR A 123 5.83 4.53 7.34
CA THR A 123 6.32 4.71 5.96
C THR A 123 6.14 6.16 5.49
N ALA A 124 4.99 6.78 5.78
CA ALA A 124 4.74 8.19 5.44
C ALA A 124 5.71 9.14 6.18
N ARG A 125 5.95 8.89 7.47
CA ARG A 125 6.92 9.68 8.26
C ARG A 125 8.35 9.50 7.75
N ALA A 126 8.77 8.28 7.47
CA ALA A 126 10.08 8.00 6.89
C ALA A 126 10.27 8.69 5.52
N ALA A 127 9.20 8.81 4.73
CA ALA A 127 9.21 9.54 3.47
C ALA A 127 9.40 11.06 3.64
N GLY A 128 9.21 11.61 4.84
CA GLY A 128 9.33 13.03 5.15
C GLY A 128 8.00 13.79 5.11
N VAL A 129 6.86 13.11 5.23
CA VAL A 129 5.53 13.77 5.25
C VAL A 129 5.35 14.58 6.54
N ASP A 130 5.04 15.87 6.38
CA ASP A 130 4.88 16.82 7.50
C ASP A 130 3.69 16.44 8.39
N GLU A 131 2.54 16.14 7.79
CA GLU A 131 1.30 15.83 8.51
C GLU A 131 0.70 14.47 8.09
N VAL A 132 0.58 13.55 9.03
CA VAL A 132 0.02 12.20 8.86
C VAL A 132 -1.22 12.07 9.72
N VAL A 133 -2.36 11.81 9.07
CA VAL A 133 -3.65 11.59 9.75
C VAL A 133 -4.16 10.19 9.50
N VAL A 134 -4.92 9.63 10.45
CA VAL A 134 -5.45 8.26 10.36
C VAL A 134 -6.97 8.25 10.41
N CYS A 135 -7.61 7.51 9.51
CA CYS A 135 -9.02 7.15 9.61
C CYS A 135 -9.15 5.79 10.32
N ALA A 136 -9.89 5.76 11.43
CA ALA A 136 -10.07 4.61 12.30
C ALA A 136 -11.57 4.42 12.64
N PRO A 137 -12.37 3.79 11.76
CA PRO A 137 -13.78 3.54 12.03
C PRO A 137 -13.98 2.74 13.32
N GLY A 138 -14.95 3.14 14.14
CA GLY A 138 -15.20 2.58 15.46
C GLY A 138 -14.12 2.86 16.52
N SER A 139 -12.94 3.34 16.12
CA SER A 139 -11.86 3.79 17.01
C SER A 139 -11.47 2.77 18.09
N HIS A 140 -11.27 1.52 17.67
CA HIS A 140 -10.90 0.44 18.57
C HIS A 140 -9.66 0.81 19.41
N PRO A 141 -9.62 0.52 20.73
CA PRO A 141 -8.53 0.96 21.60
C PRO A 141 -7.12 0.58 21.11
N VAL A 142 -6.93 -0.63 20.58
CA VAL A 142 -5.62 -1.05 20.03
C VAL A 142 -5.18 -0.21 18.82
N ILE A 143 -6.12 0.26 17.98
CA ILE A 143 -5.83 1.14 16.84
C ILE A 143 -5.42 2.52 17.34
N LEU A 144 -6.17 3.05 18.32
CA LEU A 144 -5.84 4.34 18.95
C LEU A 144 -4.48 4.32 19.64
N ALA A 145 -4.15 3.23 20.34
CA ALA A 145 -2.85 3.04 20.96
C ALA A 145 -1.72 2.95 19.92
N ALA A 146 -1.94 2.24 18.80
CA ALA A 146 -0.99 2.20 17.69
C ALA A 146 -0.78 3.58 17.04
N CYS A 147 -1.86 4.35 16.86
CA CYS A 147 -1.79 5.74 16.37
C CYS A 147 -0.96 6.61 17.31
N ALA A 148 -1.17 6.49 18.62
CA ALA A 148 -0.40 7.21 19.63
C ALA A 148 1.09 6.82 19.60
N LEU A 149 1.42 5.53 19.51
CA LEU A 149 2.80 5.04 19.37
C LEU A 149 3.47 5.53 18.08
N CYS A 150 2.73 5.61 16.98
CA CYS A 150 3.25 6.09 15.69
C CYS A 150 3.44 7.62 15.63
N GLY A 151 2.88 8.37 16.59
CA GLY A 151 2.97 9.84 16.60
C GLY A 151 2.27 10.50 15.40
N VAL A 152 1.06 10.03 15.08
CA VAL A 152 0.22 10.65 14.03
C VAL A 152 -0.37 11.98 14.52
N ASP A 153 -0.63 12.92 13.62
CA ASP A 153 -1.06 14.28 13.98
C ASP A 153 -2.55 14.35 14.34
N ALA A 154 -3.38 13.52 13.70
CA ALA A 154 -4.81 13.42 13.99
C ALA A 154 -5.34 12.02 13.70
N VAL A 155 -6.37 11.62 14.46
CA VAL A 155 -7.13 10.40 14.20
C VAL A 155 -8.60 10.76 14.08
N TYR A 156 -9.24 10.27 13.02
CA TYR A 156 -10.64 10.52 12.70
C TYR A 156 -11.44 9.22 12.82
N ARG A 157 -12.55 9.26 13.57
CA ARG A 157 -13.52 8.17 13.75
C ARG A 157 -14.42 8.04 12.53
N MET A 158 -13.84 7.72 11.38
CA MET A 158 -14.60 7.58 10.15
C MET A 158 -14.05 6.45 9.28
N GLY A 159 -14.94 5.72 8.62
CA GLY A 159 -14.62 4.64 7.70
C GLY A 159 -15.16 4.85 6.29
N GLY A 160 -15.03 3.82 5.45
CA GLY A 160 -15.75 3.71 4.19
C GLY A 160 -15.48 4.82 3.17
N ALA A 161 -16.43 4.99 2.26
CA ALA A 161 -16.35 5.96 1.17
C ALA A 161 -16.38 7.42 1.67
N HIS A 162 -17.09 7.71 2.78
CA HIS A 162 -17.18 9.04 3.35
C HIS A 162 -15.85 9.50 3.96
N ALA A 163 -15.09 8.62 4.59
CA ALA A 163 -13.73 8.93 5.04
C ALA A 163 -12.79 9.28 3.88
N VAL A 164 -12.82 8.50 2.80
CA VAL A 164 -12.02 8.77 1.59
C VAL A 164 -12.41 10.10 0.96
N ALA A 165 -13.71 10.39 0.86
CA ALA A 165 -14.22 11.65 0.33
C ALA A 165 -13.77 12.86 1.19
N ALA A 166 -13.88 12.75 2.52
CA ALA A 166 -13.46 13.79 3.45
C ALA A 166 -11.95 14.08 3.36
N LEU A 167 -11.11 13.03 3.24
CA LEU A 167 -9.68 13.21 3.05
C LEU A 167 -9.34 13.83 1.68
N ALA A 168 -10.03 13.42 0.61
CA ALA A 168 -9.74 13.88 -0.74
C ALA A 168 -10.17 15.34 -0.98
N HIS A 169 -11.36 15.72 -0.50
CA HIS A 169 -11.95 17.02 -0.76
C HIS A 169 -11.76 18.02 0.38
N GLY A 170 -11.53 17.53 1.60
CA GLY A 170 -11.62 18.31 2.82
C GLY A 170 -13.07 18.62 3.20
N THR A 171 -13.25 19.05 4.44
CA THR A 171 -14.47 19.61 5.02
C THR A 171 -14.10 20.86 5.83
N GLU A 172 -15.05 21.46 6.54
CA GLU A 172 -14.80 22.59 7.43
C GLU A 172 -13.84 22.21 8.57
N SER A 173 -13.94 21.00 9.10
CA SER A 173 -13.11 20.51 10.21
C SER A 173 -11.93 19.63 9.78
N ILE A 174 -11.92 19.12 8.54
CA ILE A 174 -10.90 18.19 8.04
C ILE A 174 -10.22 18.82 6.82
N ALA A 175 -8.95 19.17 6.93
CA ALA A 175 -8.19 19.59 5.76
C ALA A 175 -8.15 18.45 4.72
N ARG A 176 -7.98 18.77 3.44
CA ARG A 176 -7.67 17.74 2.43
C ARG A 176 -6.24 17.22 2.57
N VAL A 177 -5.99 15.97 2.16
CA VAL A 177 -4.66 15.37 2.06
C VAL A 177 -4.16 15.37 0.62
N ASP A 178 -2.86 15.13 0.43
CA ASP A 178 -2.25 15.00 -0.89
C ASP A 178 -2.21 13.55 -1.38
N VAL A 179 -2.13 12.58 -0.44
CA VAL A 179 -2.14 11.13 -0.71
C VAL A 179 -3.02 10.42 0.33
N ILE A 180 -3.82 9.46 -0.12
CA ILE A 180 -4.55 8.49 0.72
C ILE A 180 -3.92 7.11 0.52
N ALA A 181 -3.44 6.51 1.60
CA ALA A 181 -2.88 5.16 1.61
C ALA A 181 -3.64 4.24 2.56
N GLY A 182 -3.50 2.94 2.36
CA GLY A 182 -4.11 1.89 3.16
C GLY A 182 -5.13 1.06 2.38
N PRO A 183 -5.25 -0.24 2.73
CA PRO A 183 -6.24 -1.13 2.16
C PRO A 183 -7.64 -0.80 2.69
N GLY A 184 -8.66 -1.49 2.20
CA GLY A 184 -10.03 -1.31 2.64
C GLY A 184 -10.99 -2.13 1.80
N GLY A 185 -12.22 -2.32 2.31
CA GLY A 185 -13.25 -3.05 1.59
C GLY A 185 -13.67 -2.37 0.28
N LEU A 186 -14.52 -3.04 -0.49
CA LEU A 186 -14.93 -2.62 -1.84
C LEU A 186 -15.38 -1.14 -1.95
N TRP A 187 -16.10 -0.62 -0.95
CA TRP A 187 -16.54 0.79 -0.91
C TRP A 187 -15.38 1.78 -0.81
N VAL A 188 -14.31 1.43 -0.08
CA VAL A 188 -13.10 2.24 0.06
C VAL A 188 -12.30 2.22 -1.25
N GLN A 189 -12.15 1.04 -1.86
CA GLN A 189 -11.44 0.90 -3.14
C GLN A 189 -12.13 1.67 -4.26
N GLU A 190 -13.45 1.57 -4.35
CA GLU A 190 -14.23 2.31 -5.33
C GLU A 190 -14.19 3.83 -5.06
N ALA A 191 -14.21 4.26 -3.79
CA ALA A 191 -14.06 5.66 -3.45
C ALA A 191 -12.68 6.20 -3.87
N LYS A 192 -11.59 5.47 -3.56
CA LYS A 192 -10.22 5.77 -4.01
C LYS A 192 -10.16 5.89 -5.53
N ARG A 193 -10.84 4.99 -6.25
CA ARG A 193 -10.92 5.03 -7.72
C ARG A 193 -11.55 6.34 -8.20
N LEU A 194 -12.69 6.73 -7.63
CA LEU A 194 -13.39 7.96 -7.99
C LEU A 194 -12.56 9.22 -7.69
N VAL A 195 -11.87 9.27 -6.54
CA VAL A 195 -11.11 10.46 -6.12
C VAL A 195 -9.67 10.51 -6.67
N SER A 196 -9.19 9.47 -7.35
CA SER A 196 -7.81 9.35 -7.87
C SER A 196 -7.36 10.47 -8.82
N ARG A 197 -8.29 11.29 -9.33
CA ARG A 197 -8.00 12.48 -10.13
C ARG A 197 -7.75 13.76 -9.30
N VAL A 198 -8.04 13.69 -8.00
CA VAL A 198 -8.02 14.83 -7.07
C VAL A 198 -6.95 14.65 -6.00
N VAL A 199 -6.70 13.39 -5.59
CA VAL A 199 -5.73 13.02 -4.56
C VAL A 199 -4.92 11.82 -5.02
N GLY A 200 -3.65 11.73 -4.61
CA GLY A 200 -2.85 10.54 -4.85
C GLY A 200 -3.39 9.34 -4.07
N ILE A 201 -3.22 8.14 -4.62
CA ILE A 201 -3.53 6.88 -3.93
C ILE A 201 -2.34 5.93 -4.07
N ASP A 202 -2.13 5.09 -3.06
CA ASP A 202 -1.11 4.04 -3.05
C ASP A 202 -1.40 2.89 -4.03
N GLY A 203 -2.68 2.64 -4.32
CA GLY A 203 -3.09 1.63 -5.28
C GLY A 203 -4.50 1.13 -5.05
N PHE A 204 -4.85 0.10 -5.82
CA PHE A 204 -6.08 -0.66 -5.66
C PHE A 204 -5.76 -2.01 -5.06
N PHE A 205 -6.49 -2.36 -4.03
CA PHE A 205 -6.37 -3.63 -3.35
C PHE A 205 -7.65 -4.44 -3.59
N GLY A 206 -7.47 -5.70 -3.92
CA GLY A 206 -8.51 -6.70 -4.10
C GLY A 206 -8.47 -7.72 -2.97
N PRO A 207 -9.09 -8.90 -3.18
CA PRO A 207 -8.90 -10.02 -2.27
C PRO A 207 -7.42 -10.41 -2.19
N SER A 208 -6.98 -10.81 -1.01
CA SER A 208 -5.59 -11.15 -0.74
C SER A 208 -5.24 -12.54 -1.25
N ASP A 209 -3.97 -12.77 -1.58
CA ASP A 209 -3.48 -14.05 -2.09
C ASP A 209 -2.09 -14.43 -1.55
N VAL A 210 -1.83 -15.74 -1.44
CA VAL A 210 -0.49 -16.30 -1.16
C VAL A 210 -0.20 -17.41 -2.14
N LEU A 211 1.06 -17.48 -2.61
CA LEU A 211 1.60 -18.58 -3.40
C LEU A 211 2.83 -19.14 -2.70
N VAL A 212 2.79 -20.41 -2.33
CA VAL A 212 3.94 -21.16 -1.82
C VAL A 212 4.49 -22.04 -2.95
N LEU A 213 5.73 -21.80 -3.36
CA LEU A 213 6.50 -22.75 -4.17
C LEU A 213 7.29 -23.65 -3.23
N ALA A 214 6.98 -24.94 -3.23
CA ALA A 214 7.60 -25.90 -2.33
C ALA A 214 8.20 -27.08 -3.12
N ASP A 215 9.44 -27.46 -2.81
CA ASP A 215 10.00 -28.73 -3.29
C ASP A 215 9.55 -29.91 -2.41
N GLY A 216 9.70 -31.15 -2.90
CA GLY A 216 9.22 -32.35 -2.20
C GLY A 216 9.85 -32.64 -0.83
N ALA A 217 10.88 -31.90 -0.40
CA ALA A 217 11.46 -32.03 0.93
C ALA A 217 10.85 -31.05 1.96
N ALA A 218 9.96 -30.16 1.53
CA ALA A 218 9.26 -29.22 2.40
C ALA A 218 8.40 -29.94 3.45
N ASP A 219 8.28 -29.34 4.63
CA ASP A 219 7.42 -29.82 5.70
C ASP A 219 5.96 -29.46 5.37
N SER A 220 5.13 -30.47 5.09
CA SER A 220 3.74 -30.27 4.68
C SER A 220 2.91 -29.56 5.76
N ALA A 221 3.20 -29.78 7.04
CA ALA A 221 2.47 -29.14 8.13
C ALA A 221 2.83 -27.65 8.24
N LEU A 222 4.09 -27.30 7.99
CA LEU A 222 4.54 -25.91 7.94
C LEU A 222 3.90 -25.17 6.76
N VAL A 223 3.97 -25.74 5.56
CA VAL A 223 3.36 -25.14 4.36
C VAL A 223 1.85 -25.00 4.52
N ALA A 224 1.18 -26.01 5.08
CA ALA A 224 -0.26 -25.93 5.36
C ALA A 224 -0.57 -24.81 6.37
N ALA A 225 0.26 -24.62 7.41
CA ALA A 225 0.07 -23.54 8.37
C ALA A 225 0.13 -22.15 7.71
N ASP A 226 1.06 -21.93 6.79
CA ASP A 226 1.19 -20.64 6.07
C ASP A 226 0.00 -20.39 5.13
N LEU A 227 -0.45 -21.41 4.39
CA LEU A 227 -1.65 -21.33 3.55
C LEU A 227 -2.92 -21.05 4.38
N LEU A 228 -3.03 -21.65 5.57
CA LEU A 228 -4.15 -21.44 6.50
C LEU A 228 -4.10 -20.06 7.17
N ALA A 229 -2.90 -19.56 7.49
CA ALA A 229 -2.72 -18.20 8.00
C ALA A 229 -3.26 -17.18 7.01
N GLN A 230 -2.99 -17.35 5.70
CA GLN A 230 -3.62 -16.52 4.69
C GLN A 230 -5.14 -16.75 4.64
N ALA A 231 -5.60 -18.00 4.62
CA ALA A 231 -7.01 -18.35 4.50
C ALA A 231 -7.91 -17.74 5.60
N GLU A 232 -7.37 -17.45 6.79
CA GLU A 232 -8.13 -16.87 7.91
C GLU A 232 -8.62 -15.44 7.66
N HIS A 233 -8.01 -14.73 6.69
CA HIS A 233 -8.48 -13.43 6.19
C HIS A 233 -9.94 -13.53 5.68
N GLY A 234 -10.37 -14.73 5.27
CA GLY A 234 -11.76 -15.11 5.08
C GLY A 234 -12.20 -15.14 3.62
N PRO A 235 -13.51 -15.02 3.35
CA PRO A 235 -14.06 -15.23 2.03
C PRO A 235 -13.46 -14.33 0.95
N GLY A 236 -13.10 -14.93 -0.18
CA GLY A 236 -12.46 -14.24 -1.30
C GLY A 236 -10.93 -14.35 -1.31
N THR A 237 -10.32 -14.78 -0.21
CA THR A 237 -8.88 -15.05 -0.12
C THR A 237 -8.51 -16.27 -0.95
N LEU A 238 -7.35 -16.23 -1.60
CA LEU A 238 -6.80 -17.32 -2.41
C LEU A 238 -5.46 -17.82 -1.84
N SER A 239 -5.39 -19.09 -1.46
CA SER A 239 -4.16 -19.74 -1.02
C SER A 239 -3.74 -20.78 -2.04
N VAL A 240 -2.52 -20.68 -2.58
CA VAL A 240 -2.03 -21.55 -3.65
C VAL A 240 -0.74 -22.21 -3.21
N ILE A 241 -0.64 -23.53 -3.38
CA ILE A 241 0.63 -24.26 -3.35
C ILE A 241 0.96 -24.77 -4.74
N CYS A 242 2.21 -24.60 -5.14
CA CYS A 242 2.75 -25.10 -6.39
C CYS A 242 4.01 -25.94 -6.10
N SER A 243 4.05 -27.16 -6.61
CA SER A 243 5.15 -28.10 -6.40
C SER A 243 5.35 -29.01 -7.60
N ASP A 244 6.55 -29.57 -7.71
CA ASP A 244 6.87 -30.67 -8.62
C ASP A 244 6.71 -32.05 -7.98
N ASP A 245 6.32 -32.11 -6.70
CA ASP A 245 6.09 -33.33 -5.95
C ASP A 245 4.59 -33.52 -5.62
N ALA A 246 3.98 -34.51 -6.26
CA ALA A 246 2.57 -34.83 -6.04
C ALA A 246 2.27 -35.35 -4.62
N ALA A 247 3.21 -36.05 -3.97
CA ALA A 247 3.02 -36.57 -2.62
C ALA A 247 3.00 -35.44 -1.58
N LEU A 248 3.81 -34.39 -1.79
CA LEU A 248 3.73 -33.18 -0.97
C LEU A 248 2.36 -32.49 -1.13
N LEU A 249 1.89 -32.32 -2.37
CA LEU A 249 0.60 -31.68 -2.63
C LEU A 249 -0.56 -32.45 -1.97
N ASP A 250 -0.57 -33.78 -2.07
CA ASP A 250 -1.56 -34.64 -1.44
C ASP A 250 -1.54 -34.49 0.10
N ALA A 251 -0.35 -34.44 0.70
CA ALA A 251 -0.18 -34.27 2.15
C ALA A 251 -0.67 -32.89 2.63
N VAL A 252 -0.34 -31.82 1.90
CA VAL A 252 -0.84 -30.47 2.22
C VAL A 252 -2.35 -30.40 2.06
N GLU A 253 -2.93 -31.00 1.01
CA GLU A 253 -4.38 -31.03 0.83
C GLU A 253 -5.10 -31.74 1.99
N GLU A 254 -4.50 -32.79 2.56
CA GLU A 254 -5.04 -33.45 3.74
C GLU A 254 -5.08 -32.54 4.97
N GLU A 255 -4.00 -31.80 5.25
CA GLU A 255 -3.93 -30.83 6.34
C GLU A 255 -4.97 -29.70 6.15
N LEU A 256 -5.09 -29.16 4.93
CA LEU A 256 -6.06 -28.12 4.62
C LEU A 256 -7.51 -28.58 4.79
N ARG A 257 -7.82 -29.84 4.42
CA ARG A 257 -9.16 -30.42 4.57
C ARG A 257 -9.53 -30.68 6.03
N ALA A 258 -8.54 -30.91 6.89
CA ALA A 258 -8.76 -31.10 8.32
C ALA A 258 -9.01 -29.77 9.06
N ALA A 259 -8.64 -28.63 8.46
CA ALA A 259 -8.80 -27.31 9.05
C ALA A 259 -10.26 -26.78 8.98
N PRO A 260 -10.64 -25.83 9.85
CA PRO A 260 -11.95 -25.17 9.76
C PRO A 260 -12.14 -24.41 8.44
N ASP A 261 -13.33 -24.50 7.85
CA ASP A 261 -13.69 -23.74 6.65
C ASP A 261 -13.80 -22.24 6.94
N THR A 262 -12.92 -21.45 6.34
CA THR A 262 -12.89 -19.98 6.43
C THR A 262 -13.62 -19.29 5.27
N GLY A 263 -14.06 -20.06 4.26
CA GLY A 263 -14.58 -19.56 2.98
C GLY A 263 -13.50 -19.10 1.99
N ALA A 264 -12.22 -19.29 2.30
CA ALA A 264 -11.12 -19.08 1.37
C ALA A 264 -11.05 -20.19 0.31
N VAL A 265 -10.40 -19.91 -0.82
CA VAL A 265 -10.17 -20.89 -1.88
C VAL A 265 -8.74 -21.40 -1.77
N ALA A 266 -8.57 -22.70 -1.60
CA ALA A 266 -7.27 -23.36 -1.66
C ALA A 266 -7.08 -24.04 -3.02
N VAL A 267 -5.89 -23.89 -3.61
CA VAL A 267 -5.55 -24.47 -4.92
C VAL A 267 -4.20 -25.17 -4.85
N THR A 268 -4.14 -26.42 -5.31
CA THR A 268 -2.90 -27.17 -5.50
C THR A 268 -2.52 -27.19 -6.98
N VAL A 269 -1.24 -26.96 -7.30
CA VAL A 269 -0.74 -26.90 -8.67
C VAL A 269 0.49 -27.79 -8.80
N LEU A 270 0.36 -28.85 -9.61
CA LEU A 270 1.48 -29.72 -9.97
C LEU A 270 2.17 -29.19 -11.23
N VAL A 271 3.49 -29.05 -11.18
CA VAL A 271 4.32 -28.56 -12.30
C VAL A 271 5.50 -29.48 -12.60
N ASP A 272 6.10 -29.33 -13.78
CA ASP A 272 7.28 -30.11 -14.19
C ASP A 272 8.58 -29.38 -13.79
N GLY A 273 8.88 -29.43 -12.49
CA GLY A 273 10.13 -28.93 -11.91
C GLY A 273 10.18 -27.43 -11.57
N PRO A 274 11.28 -26.96 -10.96
CA PRO A 274 11.41 -25.59 -10.43
C PRO A 274 11.25 -24.48 -11.47
N ALA A 275 11.70 -24.71 -12.72
CA ALA A 275 11.56 -23.72 -13.79
C ALA A 275 10.09 -23.49 -14.18
N ALA A 276 9.27 -24.55 -14.17
CA ALA A 276 7.83 -24.44 -14.42
C ALA A 276 7.12 -23.78 -13.23
N ALA A 277 7.55 -24.05 -11.99
CA ALA A 277 7.06 -23.37 -10.79
C ALA A 277 7.31 -21.86 -10.84
N LEU A 278 8.52 -21.44 -11.21
CA LEU A 278 8.87 -20.03 -11.38
C LEU A 278 8.02 -19.37 -12.48
N ALA A 279 7.87 -20.02 -13.63
CA ALA A 279 7.06 -19.49 -14.74
C ALA A 279 5.58 -19.34 -14.35
N PHE A 280 5.05 -20.28 -13.56
CA PHE A 280 3.71 -20.17 -12.99
C PHE A 280 3.62 -18.97 -12.04
N SER A 281 4.57 -18.82 -11.12
CA SER A 281 4.62 -17.71 -10.18
C SER A 281 4.71 -16.34 -10.87
N ASP A 282 5.60 -16.18 -11.86
CA ASP A 282 5.73 -14.93 -12.62
C ASP A 282 4.45 -14.58 -13.39
N GLY A 283 3.74 -15.59 -13.92
CA GLY A 283 2.44 -15.42 -14.58
C GLY A 283 1.32 -15.05 -13.60
N PHE A 284 1.30 -15.70 -12.44
CA PHE A 284 0.34 -15.46 -11.36
C PHE A 284 0.53 -14.06 -10.75
N ALA A 285 1.79 -13.68 -10.51
CA ALA A 285 2.23 -12.44 -9.89
C ALA A 285 1.59 -12.22 -8.51
N PRO A 286 1.90 -13.09 -7.54
CA PRO A 286 1.23 -13.11 -6.25
C PRO A 286 1.44 -11.85 -5.43
N GLU A 287 0.50 -11.58 -4.52
CA GLU A 287 0.68 -10.63 -3.42
C GLU A 287 1.83 -11.10 -2.51
N HIS A 288 1.74 -12.33 -2.01
CA HIS A 288 2.79 -12.96 -1.18
C HIS A 288 3.35 -14.20 -1.88
N LEU A 289 4.67 -14.27 -2.02
CA LEU A 289 5.39 -15.42 -2.56
C LEU A 289 6.30 -16.02 -1.49
N GLU A 290 6.19 -17.32 -1.26
CA GLU A 290 7.06 -18.07 -0.38
C GLU A 290 7.82 -19.14 -1.17
N LEU A 291 9.14 -19.22 -0.98
CA LEU A 291 10.00 -20.24 -1.58
C LEU A 291 10.51 -21.15 -0.47
N VAL A 292 10.03 -22.39 -0.47
CA VAL A 292 10.28 -23.37 0.60
C VAL A 292 11.01 -24.58 0.04
N GLY A 293 12.18 -24.88 0.61
CA GLY A 293 13.02 -25.99 0.17
C GLY A 293 14.13 -25.52 -0.77
N VAL A 294 15.29 -26.17 -0.67
CA VAL A 294 16.55 -25.73 -1.28
C VAL A 294 16.42 -25.54 -2.80
N GLY A 295 15.62 -26.36 -3.48
CA GLY A 295 15.40 -26.25 -4.92
C GLY A 295 14.61 -24.99 -5.30
N MET A 296 13.60 -24.63 -4.50
CA MET A 296 12.77 -23.44 -4.74
C MET A 296 13.47 -22.17 -4.27
N GLU A 297 14.18 -22.21 -3.15
CA GLU A 297 14.95 -21.05 -2.62
C GLU A 297 15.99 -20.54 -3.63
N ALA A 298 16.60 -21.44 -4.40
CA ALA A 298 17.57 -21.09 -5.45
C ALA A 298 16.98 -20.18 -6.54
N LEU A 299 15.65 -20.14 -6.69
CA LEU A 299 14.95 -19.30 -7.68
C LEU A 299 14.79 -17.84 -7.24
N ALA A 300 15.06 -17.50 -5.98
CA ALA A 300 14.81 -16.16 -5.44
C ALA A 300 15.39 -15.01 -6.30
N PRO A 301 16.61 -15.08 -6.86
CA PRO A 301 17.16 -14.04 -7.72
C PRO A 301 16.47 -13.89 -9.09
N GLU A 302 15.68 -14.88 -9.50
CA GLU A 302 15.02 -14.93 -10.82
C GLU A 302 13.56 -14.49 -10.77
N VAL A 303 12.96 -14.39 -9.58
CA VAL A 303 11.57 -13.91 -9.37
C VAL A 303 11.40 -12.51 -9.95
N ARG A 304 10.41 -12.34 -10.83
CA ARG A 304 10.14 -11.04 -11.48
C ARG A 304 8.92 -10.32 -10.92
N ALA A 305 7.94 -11.05 -10.41
CA ALA A 305 6.68 -10.48 -9.96
C ALA A 305 6.19 -11.15 -8.66
N ALA A 306 6.31 -10.42 -7.56
CA ALA A 306 5.69 -10.73 -6.27
C ALA A 306 5.54 -9.42 -5.47
N GLY A 307 4.48 -9.27 -4.68
CA GLY A 307 4.32 -8.13 -3.78
C GLY A 307 5.37 -8.16 -2.66
N CYS A 308 5.54 -9.32 -2.04
CA CYS A 308 6.60 -9.63 -1.08
C CYS A 308 7.10 -11.07 -1.29
N LEU A 309 8.41 -11.28 -1.12
CA LEU A 309 9.07 -12.58 -1.29
C LEU A 309 9.68 -13.03 0.04
N PHE A 310 9.29 -14.23 0.50
CA PHE A 310 9.89 -14.94 1.63
C PHE A 310 10.68 -16.14 1.11
N VAL A 311 11.88 -16.33 1.66
CA VAL A 311 12.82 -17.36 1.19
C VAL A 311 13.27 -18.19 2.38
N GLY A 312 13.09 -19.49 2.29
CA GLY A 312 13.48 -20.46 3.31
C GLY A 312 12.36 -20.81 4.27
N ARG A 313 12.54 -21.95 4.95
CA ARG A 313 11.58 -22.50 5.93
C ARG A 313 11.41 -21.63 7.19
N GLU A 314 12.31 -20.69 7.41
CA GLU A 314 12.33 -19.81 8.59
C GLU A 314 11.46 -18.56 8.40
N GLY A 315 11.03 -18.26 7.17
CA GLY A 315 10.22 -17.10 6.83
C GLY A 315 8.85 -17.49 6.30
N ALA A 316 7.86 -16.63 6.56
CA ALA A 316 6.49 -16.78 6.11
C ALA A 316 5.81 -15.41 6.07
N THR A 317 4.69 -15.33 5.36
CA THR A 317 3.85 -14.15 5.20
C THR A 317 3.54 -13.46 6.53
N ALA A 318 3.22 -14.24 7.56
CA ALA A 318 2.95 -13.74 8.91
C ALA A 318 4.09 -12.90 9.50
N PHE A 319 5.36 -13.22 9.23
CA PHE A 319 6.46 -12.37 9.70
C PHE A 319 6.45 -11.00 9.02
N GLY A 320 6.20 -10.97 7.70
CA GLY A 320 6.11 -9.73 6.94
C GLY A 320 4.93 -8.86 7.31
N ASP A 321 3.80 -9.48 7.68
CA ASP A 321 2.58 -8.79 8.08
C ASP A 321 2.71 -8.01 9.39
N TYR A 322 3.64 -8.41 10.25
CA TYR A 322 3.73 -7.87 11.60
C TYR A 322 5.09 -7.25 11.93
N VAL A 323 6.22 -7.95 11.74
CA VAL A 323 7.46 -7.61 12.44
C VAL A 323 8.73 -7.62 11.58
N ALA A 324 8.74 -8.21 10.39
CA ALA A 324 9.97 -8.32 9.58
C ALA A 324 10.49 -6.95 9.07
N GLY A 325 9.61 -5.95 8.99
CA GLY A 325 9.93 -4.59 8.52
C GLY A 325 9.56 -4.32 7.07
N SER A 326 9.27 -5.37 6.28
CA SER A 326 8.55 -5.22 5.00
C SER A 326 7.18 -4.58 5.22
N ASN A 327 6.61 -3.97 4.18
CA ASN A 327 5.27 -3.39 4.24
C ASN A 327 4.24 -4.39 3.72
N HIS A 328 3.17 -4.62 4.48
CA HIS A 328 2.12 -5.59 4.13
C HIS A 328 1.00 -5.01 3.25
N SER A 329 1.06 -3.73 2.89
CA SER A 329 0.10 -3.15 1.93
C SER A 329 0.62 -3.47 0.53
N LEU A 330 0.26 -4.65 0.04
CA LEU A 330 0.83 -5.27 -1.15
C LEU A 330 -0.12 -5.25 -2.35
N PRO A 331 0.42 -5.26 -3.58
CA PRO A 331 -0.40 -5.34 -4.78
C PRO A 331 -1.00 -6.75 -4.95
N THR A 332 -2.33 -6.84 -4.91
CA THR A 332 -3.11 -8.09 -5.02
C THR A 332 -3.58 -8.39 -6.45
N GLY A 333 -4.05 -9.61 -6.73
CA GLY A 333 -4.81 -9.90 -7.95
C GLY A 333 -3.97 -9.78 -9.23
N GLY A 334 -2.69 -10.15 -9.14
CA GLY A 334 -1.72 -10.06 -10.23
C GLY A 334 -1.16 -8.64 -10.45
N ALA A 335 -1.49 -7.68 -9.59
CA ALA A 335 -0.98 -6.31 -9.73
C ALA A 335 0.53 -6.19 -9.48
N ALA A 336 1.17 -7.18 -8.83
CA ALA A 336 2.62 -7.22 -8.64
C ALA A 336 3.43 -7.15 -9.95
N ARG A 337 2.80 -7.38 -11.12
CA ARG A 337 3.42 -7.16 -12.45
C ARG A 337 3.78 -5.70 -12.73
N TYR A 338 3.13 -4.74 -12.08
CA TYR A 338 3.27 -3.31 -12.41
C TYR A 338 3.15 -2.36 -11.21
N ALA A 339 2.57 -2.82 -10.10
CA ALA A 339 2.43 -2.05 -8.86
C ALA A 339 3.49 -2.48 -7.84
N SER A 340 3.83 -1.58 -6.93
CA SER A 340 4.79 -1.84 -5.86
C SER A 340 4.08 -1.99 -4.52
N THR A 341 4.69 -2.73 -3.60
CA THR A 341 4.37 -2.65 -2.16
C THR A 341 4.39 -1.19 -1.69
N LEU A 342 3.51 -0.83 -0.74
CA LEU A 342 3.52 0.50 -0.13
C LEU A 342 4.94 0.81 0.39
N ASN A 343 5.45 1.96 -0.03
CA ASN A 343 6.81 2.40 0.25
C ASN A 343 6.89 3.93 0.18
N VAL A 344 8.03 4.50 0.57
CA VAL A 344 8.21 5.96 0.65
C VAL A 344 7.92 6.72 -0.64
N ARG A 345 8.05 6.10 -1.82
CA ARG A 345 7.76 6.75 -3.10
C ARG A 345 6.28 7.05 -3.30
N HIS A 346 5.38 6.31 -2.65
CA HIS A 346 3.94 6.63 -2.69
C HIS A 346 3.63 7.96 -2.00
N PHE A 347 4.52 8.41 -1.12
CA PHE A 347 4.40 9.67 -0.39
C PHE A 347 5.34 10.76 -0.93
N ARG A 348 6.06 10.50 -2.03
CA ARG A 348 7.01 11.44 -2.63
C ARG A 348 6.72 11.68 -4.11
N ARG A 349 6.93 12.90 -4.57
CA ARG A 349 6.83 13.31 -5.97
C ARG A 349 8.21 13.58 -6.55
N ARG A 350 8.44 13.09 -7.77
CA ARG A 350 9.63 13.40 -8.55
C ARG A 350 9.47 14.74 -9.25
N MET A 351 10.50 15.57 -9.21
CA MET A 351 10.59 16.79 -10.00
C MET A 351 12.00 16.96 -10.56
N SER A 352 12.08 17.52 -11.77
CA SER A 352 13.34 17.92 -12.39
C SER A 352 13.56 19.41 -12.17
N GLU A 353 14.68 19.77 -11.57
CA GLU A 353 15.19 21.14 -11.53
C GLU A 353 16.21 21.32 -12.66
N VAL A 354 15.89 22.17 -13.64
CA VAL A 354 16.74 22.39 -14.82
C VAL A 354 17.48 23.71 -14.70
N ARG A 355 18.82 23.65 -14.73
CA ARG A 355 19.71 24.82 -14.68
C ARG A 355 20.48 24.93 -16.00
N ILE A 356 19.97 25.76 -16.90
CA ILE A 356 20.49 25.92 -18.26
C ILE A 356 21.87 26.63 -18.28
N GLY A 357 21.99 27.77 -17.58
CA GLY A 357 23.24 28.53 -17.52
C GLY A 357 23.83 28.84 -18.91
N GLY A 358 25.14 28.70 -19.05
CA GLY A 358 25.87 28.97 -20.30
C GLY A 358 25.52 28.04 -21.48
N ALA A 359 24.72 27.00 -21.25
CA ALA A 359 24.25 26.11 -22.32
C ALA A 359 23.13 26.73 -23.18
N ALA A 360 22.55 27.87 -22.77
CA ALA A 360 21.36 28.45 -23.38
C ALA A 360 21.47 28.60 -24.90
N GLY A 361 22.54 29.21 -25.42
CA GLY A 361 22.71 29.39 -26.86
C GLY A 361 22.88 28.08 -27.64
N ALA A 362 23.59 27.10 -27.07
CA ALA A 362 23.74 25.78 -27.70
C ALA A 362 22.41 25.03 -27.77
N LEU A 363 21.62 25.09 -26.69
CA LEU A 363 20.30 24.46 -26.63
C LEU A 363 19.27 25.17 -27.50
N ALA A 364 19.31 26.50 -27.58
CA ALA A 364 18.42 27.27 -28.45
C ALA A 364 18.58 26.88 -29.92
N ARG A 365 19.82 26.82 -30.42
CA ARG A 365 20.13 26.38 -31.79
C ARG A 365 19.66 24.96 -32.09
N ALA A 366 19.67 24.07 -31.08
CA ALA A 366 19.20 22.70 -31.24
C ALA A 366 17.67 22.58 -31.15
N GLY A 367 17.03 23.29 -30.23
CA GLY A 367 15.61 23.16 -29.92
C GLY A 367 14.67 23.99 -30.80
N ALA A 368 15.09 25.19 -31.25
CA ALA A 368 14.24 26.07 -32.04
C ALA A 368 13.77 25.44 -33.38
N PRO A 369 14.61 24.71 -34.14
CA PRO A 369 14.15 23.99 -35.33
C PRO A 369 13.10 22.90 -35.02
N ILE A 370 13.24 22.22 -33.88
CA ILE A 370 12.28 21.19 -33.43
C ILE A 370 10.93 21.86 -33.14
N ALA A 371 10.93 22.95 -32.35
CA ALA A 371 9.73 23.69 -32.02
C ALA A 371 8.99 24.21 -33.28
N ARG A 372 9.72 24.72 -34.28
CA ARG A 372 9.11 25.15 -35.55
C ARG A 372 8.57 24.00 -36.38
N ALA A 373 9.25 22.85 -36.39
CA ALA A 373 8.76 21.65 -37.07
C ALA A 373 7.43 21.15 -36.47
N GLU A 374 7.21 21.38 -35.18
CA GLU A 374 5.96 21.09 -34.47
C GLU A 374 4.91 22.22 -34.60
N GLY A 375 5.23 23.35 -35.25
CA GLY A 375 4.34 24.50 -35.40
C GLY A 375 4.29 25.45 -34.19
N PHE A 376 5.27 25.38 -33.28
CA PHE A 376 5.36 26.21 -32.08
C PHE A 376 6.36 27.37 -32.23
N ASP A 377 6.02 28.36 -33.06
CA ASP A 377 6.91 29.50 -33.34
C ASP A 377 7.32 30.28 -32.08
N VAL A 378 6.38 30.53 -31.16
CA VAL A 378 6.65 31.26 -29.90
C VAL A 378 7.62 30.49 -28.97
N HIS A 379 7.62 29.15 -29.02
CA HIS A 379 8.61 28.37 -28.27
C HIS A 379 10.02 28.53 -28.84
N ALA A 380 10.14 28.53 -30.17
CA ALA A 380 11.39 28.77 -30.88
C ALA A 380 11.94 30.18 -30.57
N GLU A 381 11.10 31.20 -30.70
CA GLU A 381 11.46 32.60 -30.40
C GLU A 381 11.91 32.77 -28.94
N SER A 382 11.20 32.14 -27.99
CA SER A 382 11.59 32.16 -26.57
C SER A 382 13.00 31.58 -26.35
N MET A 383 13.36 30.50 -27.03
CA MET A 383 14.71 29.93 -26.95
C MET A 383 15.75 30.86 -27.57
N GLU A 384 15.49 31.37 -28.78
CA GLU A 384 16.42 32.23 -29.53
C GLU A 384 16.71 33.56 -28.82
N MET A 385 15.73 34.14 -28.11
CA MET A 385 15.95 35.32 -27.27
C MET A 385 17.02 35.10 -26.18
N ARG A 386 17.30 33.85 -25.81
CA ARG A 386 18.33 33.48 -24.82
C ARG A 386 19.63 33.01 -25.48
N GLU A 387 19.72 33.00 -26.80
CA GLU A 387 20.97 32.71 -27.51
C GLU A 387 21.97 33.88 -27.45
N THR A 388 21.44 35.10 -27.36
CA THR A 388 22.21 36.35 -27.40
C THR A 388 22.48 36.97 -26.02
N ALA A 389 21.90 36.38 -24.97
CA ALA A 389 22.11 36.75 -23.57
C ALA A 389 23.26 35.93 -22.97
#